data_AF-A0A2J5NDC9-F1
#
_entry.id   AF-A0A2J5NDC9-F1
#
_cell.length_a   1.000
_cell.length_b   1.000
_cell.length_c   1.000
_cell.angle_alpha   90.00
_cell.angle_beta   90.00
_cell.angle_gamma   90.00
#
_symmetry.space_group_name_H-M   'P 1'
#
loop_
_entity.id
_entity.type
_entity.pdbx_description
1 polymer ?
#
loop_
_entity_poly.entity_id
_entity_poly.type
_entity_poly.pdbx_seq_one_letter_code
_entity_poly.pdbx_strand_id
1 'polypeptide(L)'
;DNMARVSSRIQRAIEQGQVIYGLTTGVGDLVTTRLSPDRMTDTQLNMLRSHACGVGPDLTVREVRAMMAVTLKSLLQGYSGVTPALAQRIADMLNRQVTPWSPAGGSVGYLIATAHIGLAVFGEGKCWYQGELLPAQQALTRAGIPPYVPGPREGHALVGGTYEITALGCLAVADFQRLLPVA
;
A
#
# COMPACT_ATOMS: atom_id res chain seq x y z
N ASP A 1 -16.61 2.40 10.90
CA ASP A 1 -16.68 3.42 11.97
C ASP A 1 -15.33 3.83 12.55
N ASN A 2 -14.51 2.93 13.11
CA ASN A 2 -13.25 3.31 13.75
C ASN A 2 -12.26 4.05 12.81
N MET A 3 -12.08 3.54 11.58
CA MET A 3 -11.22 4.17 10.57
C MET A 3 -11.62 5.64 10.30
N ALA A 4 -12.91 5.89 10.06
CA ALA A 4 -13.42 7.24 9.81
C ALA A 4 -13.12 8.16 11.00
N ARG A 5 -13.38 7.70 12.23
CA ARG A 5 -13.10 8.46 13.46
C ARG A 5 -11.63 8.85 13.58
N VAL A 6 -10.69 7.93 13.32
CA VAL A 6 -9.26 8.20 13.43
C VAL A 6 -8.78 9.07 12.27
N SER A 7 -9.26 8.86 11.05
CA SER A 7 -8.99 9.74 9.91
C SER A 7 -9.43 11.19 10.18
N SER A 8 -10.62 11.40 10.73
CA SER A 8 -11.09 12.74 11.12
C SER A 8 -10.27 13.37 12.27
N ARG A 9 -9.63 12.57 13.12
CA ARG A 9 -8.69 13.09 14.14
C ARG A 9 -7.38 13.56 13.50
N ILE A 10 -6.86 12.79 12.55
CA ILE A 10 -5.68 13.19 11.78
C ILE A 10 -5.96 14.48 11.02
N GLN A 11 -7.09 14.59 10.34
CA GLN A 11 -7.48 15.80 9.62
C GLN A 11 -7.51 17.04 10.53
N ARG A 12 -8.16 16.94 11.69
CA ARG A 12 -8.17 18.04 12.68
C ARG A 12 -6.79 18.40 13.20
N ALA A 13 -5.91 17.42 13.40
CA ALA A 13 -4.56 17.67 13.86
C ALA A 13 -3.72 18.44 12.81
N ILE A 14 -3.92 18.13 11.52
CA ILE A 14 -3.32 18.88 10.40
C ILE A 14 -3.84 20.32 10.40
N GLU A 15 -5.16 20.51 10.51
CA GLU A 15 -5.79 21.84 10.53
C GLU A 15 -5.32 22.70 11.72
N GLN A 16 -4.99 22.05 12.84
CA GLN A 16 -4.42 22.70 14.03
C GLN A 16 -2.90 22.96 13.94
N GLY A 17 -2.26 22.60 12.83
CA GLY A 17 -0.82 22.81 12.62
C GLY A 17 0.09 21.90 13.45
N GLN A 18 -0.43 20.78 13.95
CA GLN A 18 0.36 19.83 14.73
C GLN A 18 1.48 19.21 13.89
N VAL A 19 2.61 18.90 14.54
CA VAL A 19 3.75 18.24 13.88
C VAL A 19 3.57 16.73 13.93
N ILE A 20 3.44 16.11 12.76
CA ILE A 20 3.20 14.68 12.59
C ILE A 20 4.18 14.11 11.57
N TYR A 21 5.02 13.17 12.01
CA TYR A 21 6.01 12.46 11.21
C TYR A 21 5.38 11.81 9.96
N GLY A 22 6.00 12.02 8.79
CA GLY A 22 5.57 11.43 7.52
C GLY A 22 4.23 11.95 6.98
N LEU A 23 3.71 13.01 7.60
CA LEU A 23 2.46 13.65 7.20
C LEU A 23 2.63 15.17 7.05
N THR A 24 2.93 15.88 8.14
CA THR A 24 3.23 17.33 8.11
C THR A 24 4.73 17.59 8.11
N THR A 25 5.54 16.53 8.18
CA THR A 25 6.99 16.54 7.97
C THR A 25 7.39 15.44 6.99
N GLY A 26 8.63 15.50 6.48
CA GLY A 26 9.21 14.42 5.68
C GLY A 26 9.44 13.12 6.49
N VAL A 27 9.95 12.10 5.79
CA VAL A 27 10.35 10.80 6.36
C VAL A 27 11.86 10.62 6.27
N GLY A 28 12.43 9.77 7.12
CA GLY A 28 13.88 9.52 7.16
C GLY A 28 14.67 10.79 7.41
N ASP A 29 15.67 11.07 6.57
CA ASP A 29 16.55 12.25 6.69
C ASP A 29 15.78 13.58 6.60
N LEU A 30 14.57 13.58 6.03
CA LEU A 30 13.72 14.76 5.88
C LEU A 30 12.76 14.97 7.07
N VAL A 31 12.95 14.27 8.19
CA VAL A 31 12.06 14.35 9.37
C VAL A 31 11.91 15.77 9.93
N THR A 32 12.93 16.61 9.82
CA THR A 32 12.92 18.00 10.31
C THR A 32 12.29 18.99 9.32
N THR A 33 12.02 18.57 8.08
CA THR A 33 11.45 19.43 7.04
C THR A 33 9.93 19.44 7.14
N ARG A 34 9.35 20.61 7.42
CA ARG A 34 7.88 20.79 7.40
C ARG A 34 7.34 20.78 5.97
N LEU A 35 6.18 20.16 5.80
CA LEU A 35 5.45 20.11 4.55
C LEU A 35 4.31 21.12 4.58
N SER A 36 4.15 21.87 3.49
CA SER A 36 2.97 22.72 3.30
C SER A 36 1.74 21.86 2.91
N PRO A 37 0.51 22.30 3.22
CA PRO A 37 -0.71 21.53 2.95
C PRO A 37 -0.88 21.13 1.47
N ASP A 38 -0.52 22.02 0.55
CA ASP A 38 -0.56 21.82 -0.91
C ASP A 38 0.42 20.74 -1.39
N ARG A 39 1.47 20.45 -0.61
CA ARG A 39 2.49 19.45 -0.93
C ARG A 39 2.19 18.07 -0.36
N MET A 40 1.18 17.93 0.50
CA MET A 40 0.96 16.68 1.26
C MET A 40 0.67 15.50 0.34
N THR A 41 -0.23 15.67 -0.63
CA THR A 41 -0.60 14.62 -1.60
C THR A 41 0.61 14.16 -2.43
N ASP A 42 1.33 15.12 -3.00
CA ASP A 42 2.52 14.83 -3.80
C ASP A 42 3.59 14.12 -2.98
N THR A 43 3.78 14.50 -1.72
CA THR A 43 4.75 13.84 -0.84
C THR A 43 4.36 12.39 -0.57
N GLN A 44 3.08 12.06 -0.44
CA GLN A 44 2.64 10.66 -0.30
C GLN A 44 3.01 9.82 -1.53
N LEU A 45 2.78 10.35 -2.74
CA LEU A 45 3.16 9.66 -3.98
C LEU A 45 4.67 9.59 -4.16
N ASN A 46 5.39 10.69 -3.92
CA ASN A 46 6.84 10.75 -4.10
C ASN A 46 7.58 9.78 -3.17
N MET A 47 7.10 9.61 -1.94
CA MET A 47 7.64 8.59 -1.05
C MET A 47 7.38 7.17 -1.59
N LEU A 48 6.21 6.88 -2.16
CA LEU A 48 6.01 5.58 -2.83
C LEU A 48 6.96 5.41 -4.02
N ARG A 49 7.08 6.43 -4.88
CA ARG A 49 7.97 6.43 -6.04
C ARG A 49 9.43 6.19 -5.66
N SER A 50 9.91 6.83 -4.59
CA SER A 50 11.30 6.70 -4.15
C SER A 50 11.61 5.32 -3.55
N HIS A 51 10.60 4.60 -3.05
CA HIS A 51 10.77 3.27 -2.45
C HIS A 51 10.42 2.12 -3.40
N ALA A 52 9.79 2.41 -4.54
CA ALA A 52 9.49 1.44 -5.59
C ALA A 52 10.74 1.09 -6.43
N CYS A 53 11.82 0.71 -5.77
CA CYS A 53 13.16 0.48 -6.34
C CYS A 53 13.58 -1.01 -6.38
N GLY A 54 12.61 -1.92 -6.31
CA GLY A 54 12.85 -3.36 -6.37
C GLY A 54 13.49 -3.81 -7.69
N VAL A 55 14.20 -4.94 -7.64
CA VAL A 55 14.94 -5.53 -8.76
C VAL A 55 14.74 -7.04 -8.83
N GLY A 56 15.25 -7.68 -9.89
CA GLY A 56 15.23 -9.14 -10.02
C GLY A 56 13.88 -9.68 -10.52
N PRO A 57 13.59 -10.96 -10.29
CA PRO A 57 12.38 -11.61 -10.79
C PRO A 57 11.13 -11.02 -10.16
N ASP A 58 10.00 -11.15 -10.86
CA ASP A 58 8.70 -10.70 -10.37
C ASP A 58 8.22 -11.54 -9.19
N LEU A 59 7.58 -10.87 -8.21
CA LEU A 59 6.75 -11.56 -7.24
C LEU A 59 5.57 -12.23 -7.95
N THR A 60 5.17 -13.39 -7.45
CA THR A 60 3.98 -14.08 -7.95
C THR A 60 2.71 -13.31 -7.60
N VAL A 61 1.66 -13.49 -8.41
CA VAL A 61 0.32 -12.96 -8.12
C VAL A 61 -0.16 -13.39 -6.73
N ARG A 62 0.17 -14.61 -6.30
CA ARG A 62 -0.19 -15.14 -4.97
C ARG A 62 0.46 -14.33 -3.84
N GLU A 63 1.75 -14.02 -3.97
CA GLU A 63 2.50 -13.25 -2.96
C GLU A 63 1.99 -11.81 -2.87
N VAL A 64 1.82 -11.13 -4.00
CA VAL A 64 1.31 -9.74 -4.01
C VAL A 64 -0.10 -9.67 -3.43
N ARG A 65 -1.00 -10.60 -3.79
CA ARG A 65 -2.36 -10.65 -3.23
C ARG A 65 -2.36 -10.94 -1.74
N ALA A 66 -1.44 -11.76 -1.24
CA ALA A 66 -1.28 -11.99 0.20
C ALA A 66 -0.84 -10.70 0.91
N MET A 67 0.11 -9.94 0.33
CA MET A 67 0.52 -8.64 0.85
C MET A 67 -0.65 -7.66 0.90
N MET A 68 -1.44 -7.56 -0.18
CA MET A 68 -2.65 -6.73 -0.21
C MET A 68 -3.65 -7.12 0.89
N ALA A 69 -3.86 -8.42 1.13
CA ALA A 69 -4.76 -8.90 2.17
C ALA A 69 -4.26 -8.55 3.57
N VAL A 70 -2.96 -8.70 3.83
CA VAL A 70 -2.34 -8.29 5.11
C VAL A 70 -2.41 -6.78 5.31
N THR A 71 -2.13 -5.99 4.26
CA THR A 71 -2.28 -4.54 4.28
C THR A 71 -3.73 -4.16 4.61
N LEU A 72 -4.71 -4.74 3.91
CA LEU A 72 -6.13 -4.49 4.16
C LEU A 72 -6.51 -4.82 5.61
N LYS A 73 -6.11 -6.00 6.11
CA LYS A 73 -6.34 -6.38 7.51
C LYS A 73 -5.77 -5.35 8.48
N SER A 74 -4.54 -4.87 8.24
CA SER A 74 -3.90 -3.87 9.09
C SER A 74 -4.68 -2.55 9.11
N LEU A 75 -5.09 -2.05 7.93
CA LEU A 75 -5.87 -0.82 7.82
C LEU A 75 -7.21 -0.92 8.54
N LEU A 76 -7.88 -2.07 8.45
CA LEU A 76 -9.18 -2.33 9.09
C LEU A 76 -9.12 -2.32 10.62
N GLN A 77 -7.93 -2.45 11.24
CA GLN A 77 -7.77 -2.25 12.68
C GLN A 77 -8.06 -0.78 13.09
N GLY A 78 -7.94 0.15 12.15
CA GLY A 78 -8.41 1.54 12.30
C GLY A 78 -7.45 2.48 13.03
N TYR A 79 -6.19 2.10 13.22
CA TYR A 79 -5.16 2.94 13.86
C TYR A 79 -4.30 3.73 12.85
N SER A 80 -4.41 3.41 11.56
CA SER A 80 -3.56 3.99 10.50
C SER A 80 -4.00 5.39 10.07
N GLY A 81 -5.11 5.93 10.56
CA GLY A 81 -5.54 7.31 10.25
C GLY A 81 -5.85 7.60 8.77
N VAL A 82 -5.98 6.54 7.98
CA VAL A 82 -6.38 6.59 6.57
C VAL A 82 -7.90 6.53 6.43
N THR A 83 -8.42 6.89 5.27
CA THR A 83 -9.85 6.86 5.03
C THR A 83 -10.36 5.41 4.87
N PRO A 84 -11.64 5.15 5.17
CA PRO A 84 -12.28 3.88 4.81
C PRO A 84 -12.26 3.58 3.30
N ALA A 85 -12.26 4.63 2.48
CA ALA A 85 -12.25 4.50 1.02
C ALA A 85 -10.97 3.83 0.50
N LEU A 86 -9.81 4.08 1.13
CA LEU A 86 -8.57 3.37 0.81
C LEU A 86 -8.69 1.85 1.04
N ALA A 87 -9.26 1.44 2.18
CA ALA A 87 -9.47 0.02 2.46
C ALA A 87 -10.47 -0.60 1.48
N GLN A 88 -11.57 0.10 1.18
CA GLN A 88 -12.54 -0.35 0.19
C GLN A 88 -11.90 -0.55 -1.18
N ARG A 89 -11.03 0.37 -1.59
CA ARG A 89 -10.30 0.28 -2.85
C ARG A 89 -9.40 -0.95 -2.94
N ILE A 90 -8.65 -1.27 -1.89
CA ILE A 90 -7.82 -2.48 -1.84
C ILE A 90 -8.71 -3.73 -1.89
N ALA A 91 -9.83 -3.73 -1.18
CA ALA A 91 -10.81 -4.82 -1.24
C ALA A 91 -11.39 -4.98 -2.65
N ASP A 92 -11.72 -3.90 -3.35
CA ASP A 92 -12.20 -3.92 -4.73
C ASP A 92 -11.15 -4.50 -5.69
N MET A 93 -9.88 -4.09 -5.57
CA MET A 93 -8.79 -4.66 -6.36
C MET A 93 -8.63 -6.16 -6.10
N LEU A 94 -8.68 -6.60 -4.84
CA LEU A 94 -8.63 -8.02 -4.46
C LEU A 94 -9.80 -8.81 -5.07
N ASN A 95 -11.04 -8.30 -4.93
CA ASN A 95 -12.26 -8.94 -5.41
C ASN A 95 -12.35 -8.99 -6.92
N ARG A 96 -11.88 -7.94 -7.60
CA ARG A 96 -11.88 -7.83 -9.08
C ARG A 96 -10.60 -8.35 -9.72
N GLN A 97 -9.75 -9.03 -8.95
CA GLN A 97 -8.52 -9.66 -9.42
C GLN A 97 -7.52 -8.69 -10.10
N VAL A 98 -7.52 -7.42 -9.72
CA VAL A 98 -6.47 -6.47 -10.11
C VAL A 98 -5.32 -6.62 -9.14
N THR A 99 -4.20 -7.17 -9.61
CA THR A 99 -3.04 -7.46 -8.76
C THR A 99 -1.87 -6.59 -9.20
N PRO A 100 -1.31 -5.72 -8.33
CA PRO A 100 -0.12 -4.95 -8.65
C PRO A 100 1.05 -5.82 -9.10
N TRP A 101 1.93 -5.25 -9.91
CA TRP A 101 3.22 -5.85 -10.23
C TRP A 101 4.29 -5.32 -9.27
N SER A 102 5.22 -6.18 -8.88
CA SER A 102 6.40 -5.80 -8.11
C SER A 102 7.53 -6.81 -8.37
N PRO A 103 8.78 -6.35 -8.51
CA PRO A 103 9.96 -7.20 -8.37
C PRO A 103 10.08 -7.77 -6.95
N ALA A 104 10.76 -8.91 -6.80
CA ALA A 104 10.96 -9.61 -5.54
C ALA A 104 12.25 -9.21 -4.80
N GLY A 105 13.25 -8.69 -5.51
CA GLY A 105 14.57 -8.37 -4.96
C GLY A 105 14.71 -6.93 -4.46
N GLY A 106 15.66 -6.74 -3.55
CA GLY A 106 16.04 -5.44 -2.97
C GLY A 106 15.38 -5.14 -1.62
N SER A 107 14.23 -5.74 -1.33
CA SER A 107 13.54 -5.53 -0.05
C SER A 107 14.25 -6.25 1.09
N VAL A 108 14.27 -5.62 2.27
CA VAL A 108 14.68 -6.25 3.53
C VAL A 108 13.47 -6.72 4.35
N GLY A 109 12.35 -7.00 3.67
CA GLY A 109 11.10 -7.49 4.26
C GLY A 109 10.03 -6.41 4.47
N TYR A 110 10.24 -5.19 3.99
CA TYR A 110 9.27 -4.09 4.01
C TYR A 110 9.64 -2.97 3.01
N LEU A 111 8.71 -2.03 2.82
CA LEU A 111 8.77 -0.86 1.91
C LEU A 111 8.67 -1.19 0.42
N ILE A 112 9.59 -1.96 -0.14
CA ILE A 112 9.78 -1.97 -1.61
C ILE A 112 8.59 -2.58 -2.33
N ALA A 113 8.20 -3.81 -2.02
CA ALA A 113 7.08 -4.46 -2.69
C ALA A 113 5.76 -3.72 -2.40
N THR A 114 5.61 -3.25 -1.17
CA THR A 114 4.46 -2.47 -0.73
C THR A 114 4.40 -1.07 -1.36
N ALA A 115 5.53 -0.51 -1.80
CA ALA A 115 5.58 0.76 -2.50
C ALA A 115 5.08 0.61 -3.94
N HIS A 116 5.50 -0.45 -4.64
CA HIS A 116 4.94 -0.83 -5.94
C HIS A 116 3.43 -1.08 -5.86
N ILE A 117 2.99 -1.83 -4.85
CA ILE A 117 1.56 -2.03 -4.55
C ILE A 117 0.85 -0.69 -4.31
N GLY A 118 1.44 0.19 -3.50
CA GLY A 118 0.86 1.50 -3.18
C GLY A 118 0.72 2.41 -4.39
N LEU A 119 1.72 2.45 -5.28
CA LEU A 119 1.63 3.17 -6.55
C LEU A 119 0.46 2.65 -7.39
N ALA A 120 0.33 1.33 -7.50
CA ALA A 120 -0.74 0.68 -8.26
C ALA A 120 -2.12 0.97 -7.68
N VAL A 121 -2.25 1.05 -6.34
CA VAL A 121 -3.48 1.53 -5.69
C VAL A 121 -3.84 2.92 -6.21
N PHE A 122 -2.88 3.83 -6.37
CA PHE A 122 -3.13 5.18 -6.88
C PHE A 122 -3.08 5.30 -8.42
N GLY A 123 -3.04 4.18 -9.14
CA GLY A 123 -3.06 4.15 -10.61
C GLY A 123 -1.71 4.30 -11.29
N GLU A 124 -0.61 4.34 -10.54
CA GLU A 124 0.76 4.39 -11.06
C GLU A 124 1.40 2.98 -11.13
N GLY A 125 2.38 2.80 -12.01
CA GLY A 125 3.03 1.51 -12.20
C GLY A 125 2.19 0.53 -13.04
N LYS A 126 2.20 -0.75 -12.66
CA LYS A 126 1.59 -1.83 -13.46
C LYS A 126 0.77 -2.78 -12.59
N CYS A 127 -0.23 -3.42 -13.20
CA CYS A 127 -1.04 -4.46 -12.60
C CYS A 127 -1.25 -5.63 -13.57
N TRP A 128 -1.24 -6.84 -13.05
CA TRP A 128 -1.83 -8.01 -13.68
C TRP A 128 -3.35 -7.94 -13.60
N TYR A 129 -4.02 -8.07 -14.74
CA TYR A 129 -5.47 -8.15 -14.84
C TYR A 129 -5.87 -9.06 -16.00
N GLN A 130 -6.70 -10.08 -15.74
CA GLN A 130 -7.15 -11.05 -16.74
C GLN A 130 -6.01 -11.70 -17.55
N GLY A 131 -4.87 -11.96 -16.92
CA GLY A 131 -3.70 -12.58 -17.54
C GLY A 131 -2.75 -11.62 -18.26
N GLU A 132 -3.09 -10.32 -18.36
CA GLU A 132 -2.26 -9.30 -19.00
C GLU A 132 -1.59 -8.40 -17.97
N LEU A 133 -0.33 -8.01 -18.22
CA LEU A 133 0.35 -6.95 -17.47
C LEU A 133 0.07 -5.61 -18.13
N LEU A 134 -0.67 -4.75 -17.44
CA LEU A 134 -1.15 -3.47 -17.95
C LEU A 134 -0.63 -2.31 -17.08
N PRO A 135 -0.56 -1.08 -17.61
CA PRO A 135 -0.51 0.12 -16.77
C PRO A 135 -1.60 0.08 -15.70
N ALA A 136 -1.27 0.41 -14.46
CA ALA A 136 -2.18 0.23 -13.32
C ALA A 136 -3.51 0.97 -13.53
N GLN A 137 -3.48 2.22 -13.99
CA GLN A 137 -4.69 2.99 -14.31
C GLN A 137 -5.58 2.30 -15.36
N GLN A 138 -4.99 1.65 -16.37
CA GLN A 138 -5.74 0.92 -17.38
C GLN A 138 -6.41 -0.33 -16.78
N ALA A 139 -5.68 -1.10 -15.97
CA ALA A 139 -6.23 -2.28 -15.27
C ALA A 139 -7.39 -1.89 -14.35
N LEU A 140 -7.23 -0.84 -13.54
CA LEU A 140 -8.28 -0.31 -12.65
C LEU A 140 -9.52 0.11 -13.44
N THR A 141 -9.33 0.84 -14.56
CA THR A 141 -10.42 1.31 -15.42
C THR A 141 -11.17 0.12 -16.04
N ARG A 142 -10.46 -0.86 -16.60
CA ARG A 142 -11.07 -2.08 -17.16
C ARG A 142 -11.82 -2.89 -16.10
N ALA A 143 -11.29 -2.92 -14.88
CA ALA A 143 -11.95 -3.56 -13.75
C ALA A 143 -13.10 -2.73 -13.17
N GLY A 144 -13.40 -1.52 -13.67
CA GLY A 144 -14.46 -0.65 -13.15
C GLY A 144 -14.20 -0.11 -11.74
N ILE A 145 -12.92 0.08 -11.38
CA ILE A 145 -12.49 0.69 -10.12
C ILE A 145 -12.19 2.17 -10.41
N PRO A 146 -12.87 3.14 -9.75
CA PRO A 146 -12.74 4.57 -10.07
C PRO A 146 -11.31 5.09 -9.77
N PRO A 147 -10.87 6.22 -10.34
CA PRO A 147 -9.63 6.88 -9.91
C PRO A 147 -9.66 7.27 -8.42
N TYR A 148 -8.50 7.38 -7.79
CA TYR A 148 -8.42 7.73 -6.37
C TYR A 148 -7.15 8.52 -6.08
N VAL A 149 -7.32 9.71 -5.50
CA VAL A 149 -6.21 10.57 -5.10
C VAL A 149 -5.85 10.25 -3.64
N PRO A 150 -4.57 10.08 -3.30
CA PRO A 150 -4.16 9.80 -1.93
C PRO A 150 -4.64 10.88 -0.97
N GLY A 151 -5.28 10.46 0.12
CA GLY A 151 -5.54 11.33 1.26
C GLY A 151 -4.31 11.50 2.16
N PRO A 152 -4.45 12.31 3.22
CA PRO A 152 -3.43 12.44 4.26
C PRO A 152 -2.96 11.08 4.80
N ARG A 153 -1.63 10.87 4.86
CA ARG A 153 -0.95 9.67 5.40
C ARG A 153 -1.15 8.39 4.59
N GLU A 154 -1.95 8.39 3.53
CA GLU A 154 -2.33 7.15 2.86
C GLU A 154 -1.17 6.46 2.15
N GLY A 155 -0.27 7.20 1.52
CA GLY A 155 0.98 6.63 0.99
C GLY A 155 1.82 6.01 2.10
N HIS A 156 1.99 6.71 3.23
CA HIS A 156 2.83 6.25 4.34
C HIS A 156 2.25 5.01 5.00
N ALA A 157 0.92 4.95 5.15
CA ALA A 157 0.25 3.79 5.71
C ALA A 157 0.39 2.52 4.86
N LEU A 158 0.58 2.66 3.53
CA LEU A 158 0.74 1.54 2.62
C LEU A 158 2.15 0.93 2.64
N VAL A 159 3.18 1.69 3.02
CA VAL A 159 4.57 1.20 3.10
C VAL A 159 5.06 1.00 4.54
N GLY A 160 4.53 1.73 5.51
CA GLY A 160 5.03 1.78 6.89
C GLY A 160 4.69 0.57 7.77
N GLY A 161 4.41 -0.60 7.17
CA GLY A 161 4.07 -1.82 7.90
C GLY A 161 4.84 -3.04 7.40
N THR A 162 4.87 -4.10 8.20
CA THR A 162 5.54 -5.37 7.89
C THR A 162 4.69 -6.26 6.97
N TYR A 163 3.95 -5.67 6.03
CA TYR A 163 2.96 -6.39 5.21
C TYR A 163 3.60 -7.46 4.34
N GLU A 164 4.77 -7.14 3.78
CA GLU A 164 5.55 -8.03 2.93
C GLU A 164 5.98 -9.29 3.68
N ILE A 165 6.83 -9.15 4.71
CA ILE A 165 7.32 -10.31 5.47
C ILE A 165 6.20 -11.10 6.17
N THR A 166 5.15 -10.42 6.64
CA THR A 166 4.00 -11.09 7.26
C THR A 166 3.25 -11.94 6.25
N ALA A 167 2.98 -11.41 5.05
CA ALA A 167 2.28 -12.15 4.00
C ALA A 167 3.08 -13.36 3.53
N LEU A 168 4.37 -13.18 3.25
CA LEU A 168 5.26 -14.27 2.85
C LEU A 168 5.36 -15.34 3.94
N GLY A 169 5.48 -14.94 5.21
CA GLY A 169 5.45 -15.85 6.35
C GLY A 169 4.14 -16.66 6.44
N CYS A 170 2.99 -16.01 6.26
CA CYS A 170 1.70 -16.70 6.22
C CYS A 170 1.62 -17.73 5.07
N LEU A 171 2.13 -17.38 3.89
CA LEU A 171 2.17 -18.31 2.76
C LEU A 171 3.09 -19.50 3.02
N ALA A 172 4.27 -19.26 3.59
CA ALA A 172 5.23 -20.30 3.94
C ALA A 172 4.65 -21.28 4.97
N VAL A 173 3.99 -20.77 6.02
CA VAL A 173 3.31 -21.63 7.01
C VAL A 173 2.19 -22.45 6.36
N ALA A 174 1.38 -21.84 5.49
CA ALA A 174 0.30 -22.54 4.80
C ALA A 174 0.83 -23.63 3.85
N ASP A 175 1.94 -23.37 3.15
CA ASP A 175 2.58 -24.36 2.28
C ASP A 175 3.21 -25.50 3.09
N PHE A 176 3.88 -25.19 4.20
CA PHE A 176 4.41 -26.20 5.11
C PHE A 176 3.32 -27.09 5.69
N GLN A 177 2.19 -26.52 6.11
CA GLN A 177 1.04 -27.29 6.61
C GLN A 177 0.45 -28.25 5.58
N ARG A 178 0.52 -27.93 4.28
CA ARG A 178 0.09 -28.84 3.20
C ARG A 178 1.10 -29.95 2.93
N LEU A 179 2.38 -29.68 3.17
CA LEU A 179 3.47 -30.64 2.98
C LEU A 179 3.62 -31.61 4.17
N LEU A 180 3.29 -31.19 5.38
CA LEU A 180 3.39 -32.01 6.60
C LEU A 180 2.75 -33.41 6.48
N PRO A 181 1.54 -33.58 5.91
CA PRO A 181 0.91 -34.90 5.81
C PRO A 181 1.54 -35.84 4.77
N VAL A 182 2.40 -35.32 3.88
CA VAL A 182 3.06 -36.12 2.82
C VAL A 182 4.54 -36.39 3.11
N ALA A 183 5.06 -35.87 4.22
CA ALA A 183 6.41 -36.11 4.72
C ALA A 183 6.42 -37.30 5.69
#